data_AF-T1DBS3-F1
#
_entry.id   AF-T1DBS3-F1
#
_cell.length_a   1.000
_cell.length_b   1.000
_cell.length_c   1.000
_cell.angle_alpha   90.00
_cell.angle_beta   90.00
_cell.angle_gamma   90.00
#
_symmetry.space_group_name_H-M   'P 1'
#
loop_
_entity.id
_entity.type
_entity.pdbx_description
1 polymer ?
#
loop_
_entity_poly.entity_id
_entity_poly.type
_entity_poly.pdbx_seq_one_letter_code
_entity_poly.pdbx_strand_id
1 'polypeptide(L)'
;MRSLWFLLPIFGGATTFLVILSVATANTTLFAADYPRLLMGGATVALLLMGLIAYQLAMLYRKWRQQVFGSKLTFKLVLLLVGMAVLPGTLVYGVSVRFLSSSIESWFDVNVDKALTAGLGLGRTAFDSLLDDLVHKATTMSSVLADATALDEFSLLQQLREQFGVQEATLLSKNGTVLAFSSARNDALIPEGLTLTGNISHQIRAQRPYRMVENLPGKGVFLRVLVPVNRISFTEDFRILQLLQPVSKELASNADQVEAAWRGYQELLLARHGLKNLYRLNLSLVLLLTLLTAIVLAFVVSERFGAPLNALAASTRAVGAGDFSIMTPVSSNDELGVLTASFNTMTHQLREASMARQRYQQGLTEAKIYQENILSNLSAGVLVLDPHLHLKSANFSAQQMLGLAGLEGITLKEWGYRMPLLLPIIDFLEKSFSDSSAQGWEGDAEYDGEQGHRKLHFKGSRLPEGLGADWVLVFDDITQMVQAQRYAAWGEVARRLAHEIKNPLTPIQLAAERLEHRLQDRLSEGDAELLKRSTRTIINQVD
;
A
#
# COMPACT_ATOMS: atom_id res chain seq x y z
N MET A 1 11.41 2.81 -2.73
CA MET A 1 11.50 2.04 -4.01
C MET A 1 12.74 1.15 -4.11
N ARG A 2 13.97 1.60 -3.75
CA ARG A 2 15.18 0.74 -3.84
C ARG A 2 15.15 -0.53 -2.96
N SER A 3 14.47 -0.53 -1.80
CA SER A 3 14.35 -1.71 -0.92
C SER A 3 13.55 -2.86 -1.53
N LEU A 4 12.55 -2.57 -2.38
CA LEU A 4 11.65 -3.58 -2.93
C LEU A 4 12.35 -4.56 -3.89
N TRP A 5 13.34 -4.06 -4.65
CA TRP A 5 14.09 -4.87 -5.62
C TRP A 5 14.98 -5.92 -4.95
N PHE A 6 15.43 -5.69 -3.72
CA PHE A 6 16.21 -6.66 -2.95
C PHE A 6 15.36 -7.81 -2.40
N LEU A 7 14.04 -7.66 -2.33
CA LEU A 7 13.12 -8.66 -1.77
C LEU A 7 12.69 -9.73 -2.79
N LEU A 8 12.69 -9.38 -4.08
CA LEU A 8 12.32 -10.25 -5.19
C LEU A 8 13.23 -11.49 -5.36
N PRO A 9 14.58 -11.38 -5.31
CA PRO A 9 15.45 -12.56 -5.37
C PRO A 9 15.34 -13.45 -4.13
N ILE A 10 15.07 -12.87 -2.94
CA ILE A 10 14.85 -13.63 -1.71
C ILE A 10 13.57 -14.48 -1.84
N PHE A 11 12.50 -13.91 -2.41
CA PHE A 11 11.25 -14.62 -2.69
C PHE A 11 11.45 -15.74 -3.72
N GLY A 12 12.15 -15.46 -4.82
CA GLY A 12 12.49 -16.46 -5.83
C GLY A 12 13.30 -17.61 -5.24
N GLY A 13 14.33 -17.31 -4.46
CA GLY A 13 15.14 -18.32 -3.76
C GLY A 13 14.33 -19.17 -2.78
N ALA A 14 13.44 -18.56 -1.99
CA ALA A 14 12.59 -19.29 -1.04
C ALA A 14 11.59 -20.21 -1.75
N THR A 15 10.98 -19.76 -2.85
CA THR A 15 10.03 -20.58 -3.63
C THR A 15 10.73 -21.71 -4.36
N THR A 16 11.90 -21.47 -4.98
CA THR A 16 12.72 -22.55 -5.57
C THR A 16 13.15 -23.56 -4.51
N PHE A 17 13.55 -23.09 -3.32
CA PHE A 17 13.90 -23.96 -2.21
C PHE A 17 12.73 -24.84 -1.74
N LEU A 18 11.52 -24.27 -1.65
CA LEU A 18 10.30 -25.02 -1.34
C LEU A 18 10.02 -26.12 -2.38
N VAL A 19 10.22 -25.84 -3.67
CA VAL A 19 10.06 -26.83 -4.74
C VAL A 19 11.09 -27.96 -4.60
N ILE A 20 12.36 -27.61 -4.34
CA ILE A 20 13.43 -28.60 -4.13
C ILE A 20 13.09 -29.49 -2.91
N LEU A 21 12.64 -28.89 -1.81
CA LEU A 21 12.25 -29.62 -0.60
C LEU A 21 11.08 -30.58 -0.88
N SER A 22 10.08 -30.13 -1.64
CA SER A 22 8.95 -30.97 -2.06
C SER A 22 9.40 -32.18 -2.90
N VAL A 23 10.24 -31.94 -3.92
CA VAL A 23 10.77 -33.01 -4.79
C VAL A 23 11.66 -33.99 -4.02
N ALA A 24 12.52 -33.49 -3.12
CA ALA A 24 13.39 -34.33 -2.29
C ALA A 24 12.60 -35.26 -1.35
N THR A 25 11.38 -34.88 -0.97
CA THR A 25 10.51 -35.68 -0.11
C THR A 25 9.92 -36.90 -0.82
N ALA A 26 9.80 -36.84 -2.15
CA ALA A 26 9.22 -37.91 -2.96
C ALA A 26 10.23 -39.02 -3.30
N ASN A 27 11.55 -38.72 -3.30
CA ASN A 27 12.61 -39.66 -3.70
C ASN A 27 13.57 -39.97 -2.54
N THR A 28 13.23 -40.97 -1.73
CA THR A 28 13.96 -41.32 -0.50
C THR A 28 15.36 -41.87 -0.74
N THR A 29 15.61 -42.55 -1.87
CA THR A 29 16.90 -43.22 -2.14
C THR A 29 18.01 -42.25 -2.58
N LEU A 30 17.67 -41.19 -3.33
CA LEU A 30 18.62 -40.18 -3.81
C LEU A 30 18.94 -39.11 -2.76
N PHE A 31 18.01 -38.83 -1.83
CA PHE A 31 18.13 -37.71 -0.90
C PHE A 31 18.31 -38.09 0.58
N ALA A 32 18.33 -39.38 0.95
CA ALA A 32 18.55 -39.80 2.34
C ALA A 32 19.87 -39.27 2.94
N ALA A 33 20.94 -39.18 2.14
CA ALA A 33 22.24 -38.66 2.57
C ALA A 33 22.27 -37.13 2.75
N ASP A 34 21.49 -36.40 1.95
CA ASP A 34 21.48 -34.93 1.92
C ASP A 34 20.29 -34.30 2.66
N TYR A 35 19.35 -35.10 3.14
CA TYR A 35 18.17 -34.64 3.86
C TYR A 35 18.50 -33.73 5.07
N PRO A 36 19.52 -34.02 5.90
CA PRO A 36 19.91 -33.11 6.98
C PRO A 36 20.42 -31.76 6.45
N ARG A 37 21.14 -31.75 5.32
CA ARG A 37 21.64 -30.52 4.70
C ARG A 37 20.50 -29.67 4.14
N LEU A 38 19.48 -30.31 3.56
CA LEU A 38 18.25 -29.64 3.13
C LEU A 38 17.52 -29.02 4.33
N LEU A 39 17.36 -29.74 5.44
CA LEU A 39 16.76 -29.16 6.65
C LEU A 39 17.55 -27.97 7.19
N MET A 40 18.89 -28.05 7.23
CA MET A 40 19.74 -26.93 7.63
C MET A 40 19.62 -25.73 6.67
N GLY A 41 19.59 -25.98 5.36
CA GLY A 41 19.37 -24.95 4.35
C GLY A 41 18.03 -24.24 4.56
N GLY A 42 16.95 -25.01 4.78
CA GLY A 42 15.63 -24.48 5.05
C GLY A 42 15.56 -23.68 6.34
N ALA A 43 16.19 -24.16 7.42
CA ALA A 43 16.30 -23.42 8.68
C ALA A 43 17.07 -22.11 8.50
N THR A 44 18.12 -22.10 7.69
CA THR A 44 18.90 -20.90 7.37
C THR A 44 18.05 -19.88 6.61
N VAL A 45 17.29 -20.30 5.59
CA VAL A 45 16.35 -19.43 4.86
C VAL A 45 15.26 -18.88 5.80
N ALA A 46 14.70 -19.72 6.66
CA ALA A 46 13.72 -19.30 7.66
C ALA A 46 14.29 -18.24 8.62
N LEU A 47 15.53 -18.41 9.11
CA LEU A 47 16.21 -17.42 9.96
C LEU A 47 16.43 -16.09 9.25
N LEU A 48 16.87 -16.11 7.98
CA LEU A 48 17.03 -14.90 7.18
C LEU A 48 15.70 -14.17 6.98
N LEU A 49 14.62 -14.90 6.63
CA LEU A 49 13.29 -14.33 6.48
C LEU A 49 12.75 -13.79 7.81
N MET A 50 12.95 -14.49 8.92
CA MET A 50 12.56 -14.00 10.26
C MET A 50 13.29 -12.72 10.63
N GLY A 51 14.61 -12.65 10.40
CA GLY A 51 15.39 -11.42 10.63
C GLY A 51 14.91 -10.25 9.77
N LEU A 52 14.60 -10.52 8.50
CA LEU A 52 14.03 -9.52 7.59
C LEU A 52 12.64 -9.05 8.05
N ILE A 53 11.76 -9.96 8.47
CA ILE A 53 10.43 -9.62 9.00
C ILE A 53 10.56 -8.81 10.29
N ALA A 54 11.45 -9.20 11.20
CA ALA A 54 11.70 -8.48 12.43
C ALA A 54 12.19 -7.05 12.16
N TYR A 55 13.09 -6.87 11.19
CA TYR A 55 13.52 -5.55 10.73
C TYR A 55 12.35 -4.72 10.17
N GLN A 56 11.51 -5.31 9.31
CA GLN A 56 10.34 -4.63 8.73
C GLN A 56 9.30 -4.24 9.80
N LEU A 57 9.03 -5.13 10.75
CA LEU A 57 8.15 -4.84 11.89
C LEU A 57 8.72 -3.72 12.77
N ALA A 58 10.02 -3.76 13.08
CA ALA A 58 10.68 -2.71 13.86
C ALA A 58 10.63 -1.35 13.15
N MET A 59 10.85 -1.32 11.84
CA MET A 59 10.74 -0.10 11.04
C MET A 59 9.29 0.42 11.01
N LEU A 60 8.31 -0.46 10.80
CA LEU A 60 6.89 -0.10 10.82
C LEU A 60 6.46 0.45 12.18
N TYR A 61 6.91 -0.18 13.27
CA TYR A 61 6.65 0.28 14.62
C TYR A 61 7.26 1.66 14.89
N ARG A 62 8.51 1.90 14.44
CA ARG A 62 9.14 3.23 14.51
C ARG A 62 8.34 4.28 13.73
N LYS A 63 7.94 3.99 12.48
CA LYS A 63 7.10 4.88 11.65
C LYS A 63 5.76 5.20 12.33
N TRP A 64 5.15 4.19 12.97
CA TRP A 64 3.89 4.37 13.71
C TRP A 64 4.07 5.23 14.97
N ARG A 65 5.14 5.01 15.74
CA ARG A 65 5.46 5.83 16.93
C ARG A 65 5.78 7.28 16.57
N GLN A 66 6.44 7.50 15.44
CA GLN A 66 6.74 8.84 14.91
C GLN A 66 5.53 9.52 14.26
N GLN A 67 4.32 8.94 14.32
CA GLN A 67 3.09 9.46 13.71
C GLN A 67 3.26 9.81 12.21
N VAL A 68 4.15 9.09 11.51
CA VAL A 68 4.33 9.29 10.08
C VAL A 68 3.01 8.98 9.39
N PHE A 69 2.55 9.94 8.58
CA PHE A 69 1.31 9.84 7.83
C PHE A 69 1.26 8.53 7.04
N GLY A 70 0.15 7.80 7.14
CA GLY A 70 -0.06 6.56 6.39
C GLY A 70 0.44 5.26 7.06
N SER A 71 1.21 5.36 8.15
CA SER A 71 1.72 4.19 8.90
C SER A 71 0.59 3.29 9.46
N LYS A 72 -0.53 3.88 9.89
CA LYS A 72 -1.71 3.14 10.36
C LYS A 72 -2.37 2.33 9.23
N LEU A 73 -2.43 2.89 8.02
CA LEU A 73 -3.01 2.20 6.86
C LEU A 73 -2.13 1.01 6.46
N THR A 74 -0.82 1.22 6.37
CA THR A 74 0.13 0.14 6.06
C THR A 74 0.07 -0.98 7.10
N PHE A 75 -0.02 -0.65 8.39
CA PHE A 75 -0.17 -1.65 9.43
C PHE A 75 -1.46 -2.46 9.28
N LYS A 76 -2.60 -1.80 9.02
CA LYS A 76 -3.90 -2.46 8.83
C LYS A 76 -3.91 -3.37 7.59
N LEU A 77 -3.29 -2.94 6.49
CA LEU A 77 -3.17 -3.75 5.27
C LEU A 77 -2.28 -4.98 5.48
N VAL A 78 -1.11 -4.81 6.11
CA VAL A 78 -0.23 -5.94 6.45
C VAL A 78 -0.97 -6.93 7.34
N LEU A 79 -1.67 -6.47 8.38
CA LEU A 79 -2.44 -7.34 9.28
C LEU A 79 -3.51 -8.16 8.53
N LEU A 80 -4.24 -7.52 7.62
CA LEU A 80 -5.29 -8.17 6.83
C LEU A 80 -4.70 -9.23 5.88
N LEU A 81 -3.63 -8.88 5.15
CA LEU A 81 -2.95 -9.79 4.24
C LEU A 81 -2.31 -10.99 4.97
N VAL A 82 -1.68 -10.75 6.12
CA VAL A 82 -1.11 -11.81 6.96
C VAL A 82 -2.21 -12.73 7.49
N GLY A 83 -3.33 -12.18 7.98
CA GLY A 83 -4.48 -12.98 8.40
C GLY A 83 -5.03 -13.86 7.28
N MET A 84 -5.11 -13.32 6.07
CA MET A 84 -5.58 -14.03 4.88
C MET A 84 -4.62 -15.15 4.42
N ALA A 85 -3.31 -15.04 4.70
CA ALA A 85 -2.33 -16.08 4.42
C ALA A 85 -2.26 -17.15 5.54
N VAL A 86 -2.27 -16.73 6.80
CA VAL A 86 -2.06 -17.61 7.96
C VAL A 86 -3.26 -18.51 8.22
N LEU A 87 -4.49 -17.99 8.14
CA LEU A 87 -5.68 -18.76 8.50
C LEU A 87 -5.90 -19.98 7.58
N PRO A 88 -5.93 -19.85 6.24
CA PRO A 88 -6.08 -21.01 5.37
C PRO A 88 -4.87 -21.94 5.44
N GLY A 89 -3.65 -21.39 5.53
CA GLY A 89 -2.42 -22.17 5.58
C GLY A 89 -2.34 -23.07 6.81
N THR A 90 -2.70 -22.55 7.98
CA THR A 90 -2.74 -23.33 9.23
C THR A 90 -3.84 -24.39 9.23
N LEU A 91 -5.01 -24.11 8.64
CA LEU A 91 -6.08 -25.07 8.47
C LEU A 91 -5.65 -26.24 7.58
N VAL A 92 -5.11 -25.94 6.39
CA VAL A 92 -4.61 -26.96 5.46
C VAL A 92 -3.54 -27.80 6.12
N TYR A 93 -2.57 -27.19 6.80
CA TYR A 93 -1.55 -27.91 7.55
C TYR A 93 -2.13 -28.86 8.60
N GLY A 94 -3.11 -28.39 9.40
CA GLY A 94 -3.76 -29.22 10.41
C GLY A 94 -4.44 -30.45 9.81
N VAL A 95 -5.15 -30.27 8.69
CA VAL A 95 -5.77 -31.37 7.94
C VAL A 95 -4.71 -32.31 7.36
N SER A 96 -3.66 -31.78 6.73
CA SER A 96 -2.58 -32.58 6.13
C SER A 96 -1.84 -33.43 7.16
N VAL A 97 -1.45 -32.86 8.30
CA VAL A 97 -0.76 -33.62 9.37
C VAL A 97 -1.68 -34.69 9.94
N ARG A 98 -2.97 -34.38 10.15
CA ARG A 98 -3.94 -35.35 10.65
C ARG A 98 -4.16 -36.49 9.66
N PHE A 99 -4.39 -36.16 8.41
CA PHE A 99 -4.57 -37.13 7.33
C PHE A 99 -3.35 -38.04 7.23
N LEU A 100 -2.15 -37.47 7.10
CA LEU A 100 -0.91 -38.23 6.94
C LEU A 100 -0.60 -39.11 8.15
N SER A 101 -0.78 -38.59 9.37
CA SER A 101 -0.57 -39.38 10.58
C SER A 101 -1.54 -40.56 10.66
N SER A 102 -2.79 -40.37 10.24
CA SER A 102 -3.82 -41.42 10.23
C SER A 102 -3.57 -42.44 9.12
N SER A 103 -3.17 -41.99 7.92
CA SER A 103 -2.85 -42.87 6.79
C SER A 103 -1.67 -43.77 7.11
N ILE A 104 -0.59 -43.22 7.69
CA ILE A 104 0.55 -44.01 8.15
C ILE A 104 0.09 -44.99 9.25
N GLU A 105 -0.73 -44.56 10.21
CA GLU A 105 -1.23 -45.47 11.26
C GLU A 105 -1.95 -46.69 10.65
N SER A 106 -2.83 -46.45 9.67
CA SER A 106 -3.64 -47.48 9.01
C SER A 106 -2.83 -48.52 8.22
N TRP A 107 -1.68 -48.14 7.63
CA TRP A 107 -0.82 -49.10 6.90
C TRP A 107 -0.05 -50.02 7.85
N PHE A 108 0.14 -49.57 9.10
CA PHE A 108 0.83 -50.31 10.16
C PHE A 108 -0.16 -50.85 11.20
N ASP A 109 -1.39 -51.15 10.79
CA ASP A 109 -2.39 -51.69 11.69
C ASP A 109 -2.02 -53.12 12.13
N VAL A 110 -2.53 -53.49 13.31
CA VAL A 110 -2.35 -54.78 13.98
C VAL A 110 -2.76 -55.94 13.07
N ASN A 111 -3.62 -55.71 12.07
CA ASN A 111 -4.06 -56.72 11.13
C ASN A 111 -2.94 -57.25 10.22
N VAL A 112 -2.03 -56.38 9.76
CA VAL A 112 -0.90 -56.80 8.91
C VAL A 112 0.13 -57.58 9.74
N ASP A 113 0.44 -57.09 10.93
CA ASP A 113 1.32 -57.77 11.89
C ASP A 113 0.78 -59.16 12.28
N LYS A 114 -0.53 -59.25 12.61
CA LYS A 114 -1.21 -60.52 12.91
C LYS A 114 -1.17 -61.48 11.74
N ALA A 115 -1.42 -61.01 10.51
CA ALA A 115 -1.42 -61.85 9.31
C ALA A 115 -0.03 -62.42 9.02
N LEU A 116 1.02 -61.59 9.08
CA LEU A 116 2.41 -62.02 8.88
C LEU A 116 2.88 -62.96 9.99
N THR A 117 2.58 -62.64 11.25
CA THR A 117 2.93 -63.48 12.40
C THR A 117 2.19 -64.82 12.36
N ALA A 118 0.91 -64.83 11.99
CA ALA A 118 0.15 -66.06 11.77
C ALA A 118 0.72 -66.87 10.60
N GLY A 119 1.09 -66.22 9.49
CA GLY A 119 1.73 -66.88 8.34
C GLY A 119 3.07 -67.52 8.70
N LEU A 120 3.92 -66.80 9.45
CA LEU A 120 5.20 -67.33 9.95
C LEU A 120 4.97 -68.49 10.93
N GLY A 121 3.98 -68.37 11.80
CA GLY A 121 3.57 -69.43 12.73
C GLY A 121 3.08 -70.68 12.00
N LEU A 122 2.27 -70.53 10.95
CA LEU A 122 1.81 -71.63 10.09
C LEU A 122 2.98 -72.32 9.38
N GLY A 123 3.91 -71.55 8.82
CA GLY A 123 5.13 -72.08 8.20
C GLY A 123 5.97 -72.90 9.18
N ARG A 124 6.23 -72.33 10.38
CA ARG A 124 6.96 -73.03 11.45
C ARG A 124 6.25 -74.31 11.90
N THR A 125 4.92 -74.25 12.10
CA THR A 125 4.12 -75.41 12.50
C THR A 125 4.14 -76.50 11.42
N ALA A 126 4.15 -76.13 10.13
CA ALA A 126 4.27 -77.08 9.04
C ALA A 126 5.64 -77.79 9.06
N PHE A 127 6.74 -77.05 9.25
CA PHE A 127 8.07 -77.66 9.41
C PHE A 127 8.16 -78.55 10.65
N ASP A 128 7.63 -78.10 11.79
CA ASP A 128 7.63 -78.88 13.04
C ASP A 128 6.82 -80.18 12.86
N SER A 129 5.66 -80.13 12.21
CA SER A 129 4.84 -81.31 11.89
C SER A 129 5.59 -82.31 10.99
N LEU A 130 6.26 -81.82 9.95
CA LEU A 130 7.08 -82.67 9.07
C LEU A 130 8.29 -83.26 9.79
N LEU A 131 8.92 -82.51 10.71
CA LEU A 131 10.00 -83.01 11.54
C LEU A 131 9.51 -84.08 12.52
N ASP A 132 8.35 -83.88 13.14
CA ASP A 132 7.78 -84.84 14.09
C ASP A 132 7.39 -86.16 13.39
N ASP A 133 6.79 -86.08 12.20
CA ASP A 133 6.56 -87.27 11.35
C ASP A 133 7.88 -87.99 11.01
N LEU A 134 8.92 -87.25 10.64
CA LEU A 134 10.23 -87.82 10.35
C LEU A 134 10.91 -88.43 11.59
N VAL A 135 10.73 -87.83 12.77
CA VAL A 135 11.19 -88.40 14.07
C VAL A 135 10.45 -89.69 14.39
N HIS A 136 9.13 -89.75 14.19
CA HIS A 136 8.37 -90.98 14.40
C HIS A 136 8.83 -92.10 13.46
N LYS A 137 9.04 -91.79 12.17
CA LYS A 137 9.62 -92.73 11.19
C LYS A 137 11.02 -93.19 11.61
N ALA A 138 11.91 -92.25 11.95
CA ALA A 138 13.27 -92.56 12.39
C ALA A 138 13.30 -93.44 13.65
N THR A 139 12.43 -93.16 14.62
CA THR A 139 12.36 -93.94 15.87
C THR A 139 11.88 -95.36 15.60
N THR A 140 10.86 -95.52 14.76
CA THR A 140 10.35 -96.85 14.37
C THR A 140 11.39 -97.63 13.56
N MET A 141 12.08 -96.98 12.63
CA MET A 141 13.19 -97.60 11.89
C MET A 141 14.33 -97.98 12.83
N SER A 142 14.66 -97.14 13.81
CA SER A 142 15.74 -97.40 14.77
C SER A 142 15.47 -98.62 15.66
N SER A 143 14.22 -98.84 16.07
CA SER A 143 13.86 -100.02 16.87
C SER A 143 13.94 -101.31 16.06
N VAL A 144 13.56 -101.29 14.77
CA VAL A 144 13.71 -102.47 13.89
C VAL A 144 15.18 -102.74 13.59
N LEU A 145 15.99 -101.70 13.39
CA LEU A 145 17.44 -101.81 13.14
C LEU A 145 18.23 -102.26 14.39
N ALA A 146 17.68 -102.06 15.59
CA ALA A 146 18.29 -102.50 16.84
C ALA A 146 18.46 -104.03 16.90
N ASP A 147 17.51 -104.77 16.33
CA ASP A 147 17.47 -106.24 16.35
C ASP A 147 18.16 -106.89 15.13
N ALA A 148 18.65 -106.08 14.18
CA ALA A 148 19.24 -106.56 12.93
C ALA A 148 20.67 -107.08 13.10
N THR A 149 21.05 -108.10 12.34
CA THR A 149 22.44 -108.60 12.28
C THR A 149 23.30 -107.78 11.31
N ALA A 150 24.62 -107.75 11.52
CA ALA A 150 25.54 -106.89 10.76
C ALA A 150 25.57 -107.13 9.23
N LEU A 151 25.21 -108.34 8.78
CA LEU A 151 25.21 -108.71 7.36
C LEU A 151 23.96 -108.21 6.61
N ASP A 152 22.86 -107.95 7.33
CA ASP A 152 21.56 -107.58 6.75
C ASP A 152 21.23 -106.08 6.90
N GLU A 153 22.10 -105.29 7.54
CA GLU A 153 21.82 -103.88 7.85
C GLU A 153 21.57 -103.02 6.62
N PHE A 154 22.31 -103.26 5.54
CA PHE A 154 22.16 -102.48 4.30
C PHE A 154 20.82 -102.77 3.60
N SER A 155 20.48 -104.05 3.44
CA SER A 155 19.22 -104.47 2.80
C SER A 155 18.01 -104.06 3.64
N LEU A 156 18.09 -104.22 4.96
CA LEU A 156 17.04 -103.78 5.88
C LEU A 156 16.90 -102.26 5.90
N LEU A 157 17.99 -101.50 5.90
CA LEU A 157 17.94 -100.03 5.81
C LEU A 157 17.30 -99.56 4.50
N GLN A 158 17.62 -100.20 3.37
CA GLN A 158 16.98 -99.92 2.09
C GLN A 158 15.48 -100.23 2.13
N GLN A 159 15.09 -101.41 2.63
CA GLN A 159 13.69 -101.81 2.75
C GLN A 159 12.90 -100.85 3.64
N LEU A 160 13.45 -100.47 4.80
CA LEU A 160 12.82 -99.53 5.72
C LEU A 160 12.71 -98.13 5.09
N ARG A 161 13.74 -97.66 4.39
CA ARG A 161 13.70 -96.38 3.67
C ARG A 161 12.57 -96.35 2.63
N GLU A 162 12.45 -97.42 1.83
CA GLU A 162 11.39 -97.56 0.82
C GLU A 162 10.00 -97.68 1.47
N GLN A 163 9.86 -98.47 2.53
CA GLN A 163 8.60 -98.67 3.25
C GLN A 163 8.07 -97.38 3.89
N PHE A 164 8.93 -96.58 4.53
CA PHE A 164 8.55 -95.33 5.20
C PHE A 164 8.62 -94.10 4.28
N GLY A 165 9.00 -94.29 3.00
CA GLY A 165 9.04 -93.22 1.99
C GLY A 165 10.08 -92.13 2.29
N VAL A 166 11.20 -92.50 2.92
CA VAL A 166 12.27 -91.55 3.29
C VAL A 166 13.21 -91.36 2.10
N GLN A 167 13.65 -90.13 1.86
CA GLN A 167 14.54 -89.85 0.73
C GLN A 167 15.94 -90.45 0.93
N GLU A 168 16.54 -90.23 2.10
CA GLU A 168 17.89 -90.69 2.43
C GLU A 168 17.92 -91.24 3.87
N ALA A 169 18.52 -92.41 4.06
CA ALA A 169 18.73 -93.05 5.35
C ALA A 169 20.19 -93.48 5.47
N THR A 170 20.86 -93.05 6.53
CA THR A 170 22.28 -93.33 6.79
C THR A 170 22.44 -93.89 8.19
N LEU A 171 23.08 -95.04 8.33
CA LEU A 171 23.49 -95.59 9.61
C LEU A 171 24.93 -95.15 9.89
N LEU A 172 25.15 -94.49 11.01
CA LEU A 172 26.43 -93.95 11.45
C LEU A 172 26.90 -94.65 12.73
N SER A 173 28.22 -94.78 12.88
CA SER A 173 28.83 -95.16 14.16
C SER A 173 28.82 -93.99 15.16
N LYS A 174 29.15 -94.24 16.43
CA LYS A 174 29.33 -93.20 17.48
C LYS A 174 30.31 -92.08 17.09
N ASN A 175 31.26 -92.39 16.20
CA ASN A 175 32.29 -91.47 15.72
C ASN A 175 31.88 -90.76 14.41
N GLY A 176 30.66 -90.99 13.91
CA GLY A 176 30.16 -90.38 12.67
C GLY A 176 30.61 -91.06 11.38
N THR A 177 31.28 -92.22 11.47
CA THR A 177 31.63 -93.01 10.28
C THR A 177 30.39 -93.67 9.70
N VAL A 178 30.22 -93.62 8.38
CA VAL A 178 29.10 -94.23 7.67
C VAL A 178 29.25 -95.75 7.68
N LEU A 179 28.26 -96.45 8.26
CA LEU A 179 28.17 -97.90 8.30
C LEU A 179 27.30 -98.44 7.16
N ALA A 180 26.18 -97.78 6.87
CA ALA A 180 25.30 -98.09 5.76
C ALA A 180 24.63 -96.81 5.25
N PHE A 181 24.31 -96.76 3.96
CA PHE A 181 23.64 -95.63 3.32
C PHE A 181 22.68 -96.11 2.25
N SER A 182 21.47 -95.55 2.24
CA SER A 182 20.46 -95.80 1.21
C SER A 182 19.82 -94.47 0.80
N SER A 183 19.66 -94.26 -0.50
CA SER A 183 19.00 -93.08 -1.06
C SER A 183 17.99 -93.48 -2.13
N ALA A 184 16.88 -92.74 -2.23
CA ALA A 184 15.95 -92.81 -3.37
C ALA A 184 16.48 -92.09 -4.62
N ARG A 185 17.55 -91.32 -4.48
CA ARG A 185 18.13 -90.48 -5.52
C ARG A 185 19.28 -91.23 -6.21
N ASN A 186 19.16 -91.42 -7.52
CA ASN A 186 20.17 -92.12 -8.32
C ASN A 186 21.52 -91.39 -8.39
N ASP A 187 21.56 -90.11 -8.04
CA ASP A 187 22.75 -89.25 -8.05
C ASP A 187 23.45 -89.13 -6.69
N ALA A 188 22.86 -89.66 -5.61
CA ALA A 188 23.44 -89.65 -4.27
C ALA A 188 24.16 -90.98 -3.99
N LEU A 189 25.47 -91.01 -4.23
CA LEU A 189 26.33 -92.16 -3.95
C LEU A 189 27.00 -92.10 -2.56
N ILE A 190 26.99 -90.91 -1.94
CA ILE A 190 27.61 -90.63 -0.64
C ILE A 190 26.58 -89.84 0.19
N PRO A 191 26.40 -90.16 1.48
CA PRO A 191 25.50 -89.41 2.35
C PRO A 191 25.96 -87.96 2.53
N GLU A 192 24.99 -87.06 2.70
CA GLU A 192 25.28 -85.68 3.07
C GLU A 192 25.94 -85.62 4.44
N GLY A 193 27.18 -85.14 4.46
CA GLY A 193 28.03 -85.12 5.66
C GLY A 193 27.44 -84.23 6.75
N LEU A 194 27.44 -84.74 7.99
CA LEU A 194 27.19 -83.95 9.20
C LEU A 194 28.40 -84.05 10.12
N THR A 195 28.94 -82.90 10.54
CA THR A 195 29.89 -82.86 11.65
C THR A 195 29.12 -82.98 12.96
N LEU A 196 29.28 -84.12 13.65
CA LEU A 196 28.74 -84.36 14.99
C LEU A 196 29.37 -83.38 16.00
N THR A 197 28.76 -82.20 16.12
CA THR A 197 29.18 -81.17 17.08
C THR A 197 28.88 -81.66 18.51
N GLY A 198 29.61 -81.15 19.51
CA GLY A 198 29.47 -81.54 20.92
C GLY A 198 28.01 -81.59 21.41
N ASN A 199 27.20 -80.59 21.04
CA ASN A 199 25.78 -80.51 21.42
C ASN A 199 24.93 -81.65 20.81
N ILE A 200 25.15 -81.98 19.54
CA ILE A 200 24.43 -83.05 18.83
C ILE A 200 24.80 -84.40 19.46
N SER A 201 26.10 -84.64 19.66
CA SER A 201 26.60 -85.89 20.25
C SER A 201 26.07 -86.12 21.67
N HIS A 202 25.97 -85.06 22.48
CA HIS A 202 25.42 -85.13 23.84
C HIS A 202 23.92 -85.47 23.83
N GLN A 203 23.14 -84.84 22.94
CA GLN A 203 21.70 -85.09 22.83
C GLN A 203 21.37 -86.52 22.38
N ILE A 204 22.12 -87.05 21.41
CA ILE A 204 21.97 -88.44 20.97
C ILE A 204 22.40 -89.43 22.05
N ARG A 205 23.50 -89.16 22.77
CA ARG A 205 23.92 -89.97 23.94
C ARG A 205 22.87 -89.99 25.04
N ALA A 206 22.17 -88.88 25.24
CA ALA A 206 21.05 -88.77 26.17
C ALA A 206 19.76 -89.45 25.68
N GLN A 207 19.85 -90.27 24.61
CA GLN A 207 18.74 -91.03 24.04
C GLN A 207 17.59 -90.15 23.53
N ARG A 208 17.91 -88.93 23.06
CA ARG A 208 16.93 -88.00 22.50
C ARG A 208 17.16 -87.80 21.01
N PRO A 209 16.10 -87.79 20.19
CA PRO A 209 16.22 -87.46 18.78
C PRO A 209 16.76 -86.04 18.62
N TYR A 210 17.61 -85.83 17.61
CA TYR A 210 18.03 -84.52 17.14
C TYR A 210 17.30 -84.21 15.83
N ARG A 211 16.78 -83.00 15.69
CA ARG A 211 15.98 -82.57 14.54
C ARG A 211 16.44 -81.18 14.09
N MET A 212 16.54 -80.97 12.78
CA MET A 212 17.02 -79.71 12.21
C MET A 212 16.43 -79.50 10.81
N VAL A 213 16.12 -78.24 10.49
CA VAL A 213 15.88 -77.79 9.11
C VAL A 213 17.17 -77.16 8.61
N GLU A 214 17.67 -77.60 7.46
CA GLU A 214 18.90 -77.11 6.87
C GLU A 214 18.71 -76.81 5.39
N ASN A 215 19.38 -75.77 4.89
CA ASN A 215 19.41 -75.46 3.46
C ASN A 215 20.69 -76.02 2.87
N LEU A 216 20.59 -77.08 2.08
CA LEU A 216 21.73 -77.71 1.42
C LEU A 216 22.05 -76.97 0.11
N PRO A 217 23.29 -76.47 -0.07
CA PRO A 217 23.68 -75.70 -1.26
C PRO A 217 23.35 -76.45 -2.56
N GLY A 218 22.56 -75.82 -3.43
CA GLY A 218 22.16 -76.40 -4.72
C GLY A 218 21.13 -77.53 -4.66
N LYS A 219 20.74 -78.01 -3.47
CA LYS A 219 19.77 -79.10 -3.28
C LYS A 219 18.46 -78.63 -2.64
N GLY A 220 18.46 -77.49 -1.95
CA GLY A 220 17.27 -76.88 -1.34
C GLY A 220 17.14 -77.19 0.15
N VAL A 221 15.96 -76.98 0.72
CA VAL A 221 15.69 -77.17 2.15
C VAL A 221 15.43 -78.64 2.45
N PHE A 222 16.16 -79.19 3.42
CA PHE A 222 16.01 -80.55 3.92
C PHE A 222 15.71 -80.57 5.41
N LEU A 223 14.98 -81.60 5.81
CA LEU A 223 14.75 -82.00 7.18
C LEU A 223 15.75 -83.09 7.52
N ARG A 224 16.55 -82.87 8.57
CA ARG A 224 17.50 -83.85 9.08
C ARG A 224 17.07 -84.29 10.47
N VAL A 225 16.97 -85.60 10.66
CA VAL A 225 16.65 -86.22 11.95
C VAL A 225 17.70 -87.27 12.26
N LEU A 226 18.22 -87.26 13.49
CA LEU A 226 19.13 -88.27 14.01
C LEU A 226 18.52 -88.95 15.24
N VAL A 227 18.51 -90.27 15.25
CA VAL A 227 17.98 -91.09 16.34
C VAL A 227 19.00 -92.15 16.75
N PRO A 228 19.24 -92.39 18.04
CA PRO A 228 20.08 -93.47 18.50
C PRO A 228 19.46 -94.84 18.18
N VAL A 229 20.29 -95.77 17.73
CA VAL A 229 19.94 -97.19 17.52
C VAL A 229 20.64 -97.98 18.62
N ASN A 230 19.86 -98.50 19.57
CA ASN A 230 20.37 -99.20 20.74
C ASN A 230 20.44 -100.70 20.48
N ARG A 231 21.65 -101.23 20.31
CA ARG A 231 21.85 -102.68 20.23
C ARG A 231 22.01 -103.31 21.60
N ILE A 232 21.47 -104.52 21.74
CA ILE A 232 21.72 -105.38 22.90
C ILE A 232 23.04 -106.12 22.64
N SER A 233 24.18 -105.42 22.79
CA SER A 233 25.51 -106.02 22.65
C SER A 233 26.46 -105.48 23.72
N PHE A 234 27.28 -106.36 24.31
CA PHE A 234 28.25 -106.00 25.36
C PHE A 234 29.52 -105.33 24.82
N THR A 235 29.73 -105.32 23.48
CA THR A 235 30.97 -104.84 22.84
C THR A 235 30.78 -103.75 21.80
N GLU A 236 29.55 -103.50 21.32
CA GLU A 236 29.27 -102.46 20.31
C GLU A 236 28.69 -101.21 20.95
N ASP A 237 29.22 -100.04 20.58
CA ASP A 237 28.65 -98.74 20.95
C ASP A 237 27.30 -98.49 20.24
N PHE A 238 26.48 -97.59 20.80
CA PHE A 238 25.24 -97.14 20.16
C PHE A 238 25.53 -96.56 18.77
N ARG A 239 24.63 -96.83 17.83
CA ARG A 239 24.69 -96.31 16.45
C ARG A 239 23.72 -95.15 16.29
N ILE A 240 23.84 -94.41 15.20
CA ILE A 240 22.99 -93.25 14.94
C ILE A 240 22.34 -93.45 13.57
N LEU A 241 21.02 -93.51 13.52
CA LEU A 241 20.26 -93.46 12.29
C LEU A 241 20.02 -91.99 11.93
N GLN A 242 20.53 -91.56 10.78
CA GLN A 242 20.27 -90.26 10.19
C GLN A 242 19.27 -90.42 9.04
N LEU A 243 18.18 -89.67 9.10
CA LEU A 243 17.24 -89.52 8.01
C LEU A 243 17.32 -88.11 7.43
N LEU A 244 17.20 -88.02 6.11
CA LEU A 244 17.21 -86.80 5.33
C LEU A 244 15.99 -86.80 4.40
N GLN A 245 15.16 -85.77 4.50
CA GLN A 245 13.94 -85.62 3.71
C GLN A 245 13.90 -84.23 3.06
N PRO A 246 13.73 -84.11 1.73
CA PRO A 246 13.58 -82.82 1.08
C PRO A 246 12.22 -82.21 1.42
N VAL A 247 12.20 -80.90 1.63
CA VAL A 247 10.97 -80.11 1.72
C VAL A 247 10.55 -79.72 0.31
N SER A 248 9.24 -79.65 0.06
CA SER A 248 8.75 -79.19 -1.25
C SER A 248 9.26 -77.78 -1.55
N LYS A 249 9.67 -77.55 -2.81
CA LYS A 249 10.19 -76.25 -3.25
C LYS A 249 9.20 -75.12 -3.01
N GLU A 250 7.90 -75.42 -3.13
CA GLU A 250 6.82 -74.47 -2.86
C GLU A 250 6.75 -74.08 -1.38
N LEU A 251 6.81 -75.04 -0.45
CA LEU A 251 6.76 -74.75 0.99
C LEU A 251 8.00 -73.98 1.43
N ALA A 252 9.18 -74.36 0.94
CA ALA A 252 10.43 -73.64 1.20
C ALA A 252 10.38 -72.19 0.68
N SER A 253 9.98 -71.99 -0.59
CA SER A 253 9.86 -70.65 -1.18
C SER A 253 8.82 -69.79 -0.46
N ASN A 254 7.67 -70.36 -0.09
CA ASN A 254 6.63 -69.62 0.63
C ASN A 254 7.09 -69.22 2.03
N ALA A 255 7.79 -70.10 2.74
CA ALA A 255 8.38 -69.79 4.04
C ALA A 255 9.42 -68.66 3.93
N ASP A 256 10.32 -68.74 2.95
CA ASP A 256 11.33 -67.69 2.71
C ASP A 256 10.69 -66.34 2.37
N GLN A 257 9.63 -66.33 1.54
CA GLN A 257 8.90 -65.10 1.19
C GLN A 257 8.18 -64.49 2.40
N VAL A 258 7.52 -65.31 3.21
CA VAL A 258 6.83 -64.85 4.43
C VAL A 258 7.84 -64.34 5.46
N GLU A 259 8.97 -65.01 5.62
CA GLU A 259 10.04 -64.57 6.52
C GLU A 259 10.67 -63.26 6.03
N ALA A 260 10.95 -63.13 4.73
CA ALA A 260 11.47 -61.90 4.14
C ALA A 260 10.47 -60.73 4.28
N ALA A 261 9.18 -60.98 4.03
CA ALA A 261 8.12 -59.98 4.21
C ALA A 261 7.98 -59.56 5.68
N TRP A 262 8.06 -60.50 6.62
CA TRP A 262 8.04 -60.20 8.06
C TRP A 262 9.25 -59.37 8.48
N ARG A 263 10.47 -59.73 8.04
CA ARG A 263 11.69 -58.95 8.31
C ARG A 263 11.57 -57.52 7.76
N GLY A 264 11.14 -57.37 6.51
CA GLY A 264 10.94 -56.04 5.90
C GLY A 264 9.86 -55.21 6.59
N TYR A 265 8.77 -55.84 7.04
CA TYR A 265 7.74 -55.17 7.83
C TYR A 265 8.27 -54.67 9.17
N GLN A 266 9.07 -55.48 9.88
CA GLN A 266 9.70 -55.08 11.15
C GLN A 266 10.64 -53.88 10.98
N GLU A 267 11.44 -53.85 9.90
CA GLU A 267 12.28 -52.69 9.58
C GLU A 267 11.44 -51.40 9.40
N LEU A 268 10.33 -51.48 8.66
CA LEU A 268 9.41 -50.35 8.48
C LEU A 268 8.72 -49.93 9.78
N LEU A 269 8.39 -50.89 10.65
CA LEU A 269 7.73 -50.63 11.94
C LEU A 269 8.67 -49.90 12.90
N LEU A 270 9.94 -50.28 12.94
CA LEU A 270 10.99 -49.55 13.66
C LEU A 270 11.17 -48.12 13.11
N ALA A 271 11.06 -47.95 11.79
CA ALA A 271 11.16 -46.65 11.13
C ALA A 271 9.87 -45.79 11.25
N ARG A 272 8.74 -46.36 11.69
CA ARG A 272 7.41 -45.70 11.71
C ARG A 272 7.41 -44.35 12.43
N HIS A 273 8.00 -44.29 13.62
CA HIS A 273 8.09 -43.05 14.39
C HIS A 273 9.00 -42.02 13.71
N GLY A 274 10.12 -42.47 13.15
CA GLY A 274 11.01 -41.65 12.35
C GLY A 274 10.27 -41.05 11.15
N LEU A 275 9.54 -41.87 10.39
CA LEU A 275 8.79 -41.46 9.21
C LEU A 275 7.71 -40.42 9.54
N LYS A 276 6.93 -40.64 10.60
CA LYS A 276 5.94 -39.66 11.08
C LYS A 276 6.59 -38.33 11.46
N ASN A 277 7.71 -38.38 12.18
CA ASN A 277 8.42 -37.17 12.59
C ASN A 277 9.05 -36.44 11.39
N LEU A 278 9.65 -37.15 10.46
CA LEU A 278 10.22 -36.59 9.22
C LEU A 278 9.16 -35.85 8.42
N TYR A 279 8.03 -36.49 8.14
CA TYR A 279 6.95 -35.83 7.41
C TYR A 279 6.34 -34.65 8.16
N ARG A 280 6.17 -34.76 9.49
CA ARG A 280 5.68 -33.65 10.31
C ARG A 280 6.64 -32.47 10.24
N LEU A 281 7.94 -32.68 10.49
CA LEU A 281 8.98 -31.66 10.43
C LEU A 281 9.02 -30.98 9.06
N ASN A 282 8.90 -31.76 8.00
CA ASN A 282 8.92 -31.24 6.64
C ASN A 282 7.69 -30.39 6.31
N LEU A 283 6.48 -30.88 6.63
CA LEU A 283 5.26 -30.09 6.47
C LEU A 283 5.30 -28.82 7.33
N SER A 284 5.84 -28.89 8.55
CA SER A 284 6.03 -27.71 9.40
C SER A 284 7.02 -26.72 8.79
N LEU A 285 8.12 -27.19 8.20
CA LEU A 285 9.12 -26.35 7.55
C LEU A 285 8.56 -25.69 6.28
N VAL A 286 7.83 -26.44 5.45
CA VAL A 286 7.13 -25.91 4.27
C VAL A 286 6.12 -24.85 4.67
N LEU A 287 5.28 -25.13 5.69
CA LEU A 287 4.34 -24.14 6.21
C LEU A 287 5.06 -22.89 6.71
N LEU A 288 6.09 -23.06 7.54
CA LEU A 288 6.85 -21.96 8.11
C LEU A 288 7.43 -21.06 7.00
N LEU A 289 8.13 -21.64 6.04
CA LEU A 289 8.71 -20.90 4.92
C LEU A 289 7.64 -20.21 4.05
N THR A 290 6.52 -20.89 3.80
CA THR A 290 5.40 -20.31 3.03
C THR A 290 4.79 -19.13 3.78
N LEU A 291 4.56 -19.25 5.09
CA LEU A 291 4.02 -18.17 5.92
C LEU A 291 4.98 -16.99 6.01
N LEU A 292 6.27 -17.22 6.26
CA LEU A 292 7.28 -16.15 6.31
C LEU A 292 7.37 -15.43 4.96
N THR A 293 7.36 -16.18 3.86
CA THR A 293 7.38 -15.62 2.51
C THR A 293 6.12 -14.79 2.23
N ALA A 294 4.94 -15.28 2.63
CA ALA A 294 3.68 -14.55 2.51
C ALA A 294 3.68 -13.25 3.33
N ILE A 295 4.25 -13.26 4.55
CA ILE A 295 4.40 -12.05 5.37
C ILE A 295 5.31 -11.04 4.67
N VAL A 296 6.47 -11.46 4.15
CA VAL A 296 7.36 -10.57 3.39
C VAL A 296 6.63 -9.98 2.17
N LEU A 297 5.88 -10.80 1.44
CA LEU A 297 5.09 -10.35 0.30
C LEU A 297 4.00 -9.35 0.72
N ALA A 298 3.35 -9.56 1.87
CA ALA A 298 2.34 -8.65 2.40
C ALA A 298 2.93 -7.24 2.66
N PHE A 299 4.15 -7.16 3.20
CA PHE A 299 4.84 -5.88 3.36
C PHE A 299 5.18 -5.22 2.03
N VAL A 300 5.71 -5.99 1.06
CA VAL A 300 6.04 -5.51 -0.29
C VAL A 300 4.81 -4.91 -0.97
N VAL A 301 3.69 -5.62 -0.95
CA VAL A 301 2.41 -5.18 -1.51
C VAL A 301 1.91 -3.95 -0.75
N SER A 302 1.91 -3.98 0.59
CA SER A 302 1.45 -2.84 1.39
C SER A 302 2.26 -1.57 1.15
N GLU A 303 3.57 -1.66 0.92
CA GLU A 303 4.40 -0.48 0.66
C GLU A 303 4.21 0.02 -0.78
N ARG A 304 4.09 -0.89 -1.76
CA ARG A 304 3.85 -0.55 -3.17
C ARG A 304 2.53 0.18 -3.39
N PHE A 305 1.44 -0.27 -2.78
CA PHE A 305 0.12 0.36 -2.91
C PHE A 305 -0.11 1.46 -1.86
N GLY A 306 0.48 1.35 -0.67
CA GLY A 306 0.30 2.32 0.40
C GLY A 306 0.96 3.67 0.12
N ALA A 307 2.13 3.71 -0.51
CA ALA A 307 2.85 4.96 -0.73
C ALA A 307 2.09 5.95 -1.67
N PRO A 308 1.59 5.56 -2.86
CA PRO A 308 0.81 6.44 -3.73
C PRO A 308 -0.49 6.93 -3.08
N LEU A 309 -1.20 6.03 -2.38
CA LEU A 309 -2.45 6.37 -1.69
C LEU A 309 -2.23 7.37 -0.55
N ASN A 310 -1.14 7.21 0.19
CA ASN A 310 -0.78 8.15 1.26
C ASN A 310 -0.40 9.52 0.69
N ALA A 311 0.32 9.56 -0.44
CA ALA A 311 0.64 10.82 -1.12
C ALA A 311 -0.63 11.54 -1.59
N LEU A 312 -1.56 10.84 -2.27
CA LEU A 312 -2.84 11.38 -2.69
C LEU A 312 -3.69 11.88 -1.51
N ALA A 313 -3.73 11.14 -0.40
CA ALA A 313 -4.47 11.54 0.79
C ALA A 313 -3.87 12.79 1.46
N ALA A 314 -2.54 12.95 1.42
CA ALA A 314 -1.88 14.16 1.90
C ALA A 314 -2.18 15.35 0.98
N SER A 315 -2.06 15.19 -0.34
CA SER A 315 -2.39 16.22 -1.34
C SER A 315 -3.85 16.64 -1.26
N THR A 316 -4.78 15.69 -1.07
CA THR A 316 -6.21 15.99 -0.92
C THR A 316 -6.49 16.84 0.32
N ARG A 317 -5.78 16.60 1.44
CA ARG A 317 -5.89 17.44 2.64
C ARG A 317 -5.36 18.86 2.42
N ALA A 318 -4.27 19.01 1.68
CA ALA A 318 -3.72 20.31 1.34
C ALA A 318 -4.65 21.11 0.42
N VAL A 319 -5.22 20.45 -0.61
CA VAL A 319 -6.27 21.04 -1.46
C VAL A 319 -7.48 21.46 -0.63
N GLY A 320 -7.90 20.63 0.33
CA GLY A 320 -8.97 20.98 1.27
C GLY A 320 -8.65 22.18 2.19
N ALA A 321 -7.36 22.48 2.40
CA ALA A 321 -6.90 23.67 3.12
C ALA A 321 -6.73 24.91 2.20
N GLY A 322 -7.04 24.80 0.90
CA GLY A 322 -6.95 25.88 -0.07
C GLY A 322 -5.62 25.97 -0.82
N ASP A 323 -4.68 25.04 -0.59
CA ASP A 323 -3.43 24.98 -1.36
C ASP A 323 -3.61 24.13 -2.63
N PHE A 324 -3.86 24.80 -3.76
CA PHE A 324 -4.02 24.17 -5.07
C PHE A 324 -2.71 24.05 -5.86
N SER A 325 -1.55 24.32 -5.24
CA SER A 325 -0.25 24.24 -5.92
C SER A 325 0.34 22.83 -5.93
N ILE A 326 -0.16 21.95 -5.06
CA ILE A 326 0.40 20.61 -4.87
C ILE A 326 -0.01 19.69 -6.02
N MET A 327 1.00 19.24 -6.78
CA MET A 327 0.83 18.21 -7.81
C MET A 327 1.51 16.92 -7.36
N THR A 328 0.77 15.81 -7.45
CA THR A 328 1.30 14.49 -7.09
C THR A 328 1.85 13.81 -8.34
N PRO A 329 3.11 13.34 -8.36
CA PRO A 329 3.69 12.72 -9.56
C PRO A 329 2.96 11.43 -9.94
N VAL A 330 2.56 11.33 -11.22
CA VAL A 330 1.95 10.12 -11.78
C VAL A 330 3.04 9.04 -11.90
N SER A 331 3.05 8.11 -10.94
CA SER A 331 4.14 7.15 -10.76
C SER A 331 3.85 5.77 -11.37
N SER A 332 2.62 5.54 -11.81
CA SER A 332 2.14 4.25 -12.31
C SER A 332 1.27 4.45 -13.56
N ASN A 333 1.25 3.44 -14.43
CA ASN A 333 0.38 3.37 -15.61
C ASN A 333 -0.87 2.50 -15.36
N ASP A 334 -1.23 2.29 -14.10
CA ASP A 334 -2.42 1.53 -13.67
C ASP A 334 -3.58 2.47 -13.29
N GLU A 335 -4.62 1.94 -12.65
CA GLU A 335 -5.78 2.68 -12.18
C GLU A 335 -5.42 3.76 -11.15
N LEU A 336 -4.37 3.56 -10.35
CA LEU A 336 -3.86 4.59 -9.44
C LEU A 336 -3.18 5.72 -10.21
N GLY A 337 -2.51 5.38 -11.32
CA GLY A 337 -2.01 6.36 -12.29
C GLY A 337 -3.11 7.25 -12.85
N VAL A 338 -4.18 6.64 -13.36
CA VAL A 338 -5.35 7.34 -13.90
C VAL A 338 -5.98 8.23 -12.83
N LEU A 339 -6.19 7.70 -11.62
CA LEU A 339 -6.75 8.48 -10.50
C LEU A 339 -5.86 9.67 -10.13
N THR A 340 -4.54 9.50 -10.11
CA THR A 340 -3.58 10.59 -9.82
C THR A 340 -3.63 11.66 -10.91
N ALA A 341 -3.73 11.26 -12.18
CA ALA A 341 -3.88 12.19 -13.30
C ALA A 341 -5.20 12.98 -13.19
N SER A 342 -6.33 12.30 -12.92
CA SER A 342 -7.62 12.95 -12.73
C SER A 342 -7.62 13.92 -11.54
N PHE A 343 -6.99 13.54 -10.41
CA PHE A 343 -6.83 14.41 -9.24
C PHE A 343 -6.02 15.68 -9.58
N ASN A 344 -4.92 15.54 -10.32
CA ASN A 344 -4.11 16.68 -10.75
C ASN A 344 -4.89 17.60 -11.70
N THR A 345 -5.66 17.05 -12.64
CA THR A 345 -6.54 17.83 -13.54
C THR A 345 -7.56 18.64 -12.75
N MET A 346 -8.26 18.01 -11.80
CA MET A 346 -9.21 18.70 -10.92
C MET A 346 -8.53 19.82 -10.11
N THR A 347 -7.35 19.54 -9.54
CA THR A 347 -6.59 20.52 -8.74
C THR A 347 -6.13 21.70 -9.60
N HIS A 348 -5.75 21.44 -10.85
CA HIS A 348 -5.42 22.49 -11.82
C HIS A 348 -6.63 23.39 -12.12
N GLN A 349 -7.80 22.81 -12.37
CA GLN A 349 -9.05 23.55 -12.61
C GLN A 349 -9.45 24.41 -11.40
N LEU A 350 -9.32 23.87 -10.17
CA LEU A 350 -9.56 24.63 -8.94
C LEU A 350 -8.60 25.81 -8.79
N ARG A 351 -7.32 25.61 -9.09
CA ARG A 351 -6.31 26.68 -9.08
C ARG A 351 -6.67 27.80 -10.05
N GLU A 352 -7.04 27.45 -11.29
CA GLU A 352 -7.44 28.43 -12.30
C GLU A 352 -8.70 29.19 -11.90
N ALA A 353 -9.72 28.48 -11.38
CA ALA A 353 -10.95 29.09 -10.89
C ALA A 353 -10.69 30.05 -9.72
N SER A 354 -9.82 29.67 -8.78
CA SER A 354 -9.40 30.52 -7.66
C SER A 354 -8.66 31.78 -8.14
N MET A 355 -7.70 31.64 -9.06
CA MET A 355 -6.97 32.77 -9.65
C MET A 355 -7.88 33.69 -10.47
N ALA A 356 -8.86 33.13 -11.19
CA ALA A 356 -9.85 33.91 -11.92
C ALA A 356 -10.75 34.71 -10.97
N ARG A 357 -11.20 34.09 -9.86
CA ARG A 357 -11.98 34.76 -8.81
C ARG A 357 -11.22 35.91 -8.18
N GLN A 358 -9.93 35.71 -7.87
CA GLN A 358 -9.10 36.74 -7.25
C GLN A 358 -8.86 37.93 -8.20
N ARG A 359 -8.61 37.67 -9.49
CA ARG A 359 -8.53 38.72 -10.52
C ARG A 359 -9.84 39.51 -10.65
N TYR A 360 -10.98 38.82 -10.59
CA TYR A 360 -12.29 39.47 -10.59
C TYR A 360 -12.47 40.40 -9.38
N GLN A 361 -12.08 39.97 -8.18
CA GLN A 361 -12.16 40.80 -6.97
C GLN A 361 -11.23 42.02 -7.04
N GLN A 362 -10.01 41.85 -7.55
CA GLN A 362 -9.08 42.96 -7.78
C GLN A 362 -9.68 43.97 -8.78
N GLY A 363 -10.18 43.50 -9.92
CA GLY A 363 -10.81 44.36 -10.92
C GLY A 363 -12.03 45.13 -10.38
N LEU A 364 -12.87 44.50 -9.53
CA LEU A 364 -13.98 45.19 -8.86
C LEU A 364 -13.49 46.27 -7.89
N THR A 365 -12.41 45.99 -7.15
CA THR A 365 -11.84 46.95 -6.19
C THR A 365 -11.22 48.14 -6.92
N GLU A 366 -10.46 47.89 -7.98
CA GLU A 366 -9.88 48.93 -8.83
C GLU A 366 -10.96 49.79 -9.49
N ALA A 367 -12.01 49.16 -10.03
CA ALA A 367 -13.14 49.88 -10.62
C ALA A 367 -13.87 50.76 -9.58
N LYS A 368 -14.05 50.26 -8.35
CA LYS A 368 -14.64 51.03 -7.25
C LYS A 368 -13.77 52.23 -6.87
N ILE A 369 -12.46 52.03 -6.67
CA ILE A 369 -11.51 53.11 -6.35
C ILE A 369 -11.50 54.15 -7.47
N TYR A 370 -11.52 53.70 -8.73
CA TYR A 370 -11.58 54.59 -9.88
C TYR A 370 -12.85 55.46 -9.87
N GLN A 371 -14.02 54.87 -9.59
CA GLN A 371 -15.27 55.63 -9.44
C GLN A 371 -15.21 56.65 -8.30
N GLU A 372 -14.70 56.25 -7.13
CA GLU A 372 -14.53 57.16 -5.97
C GLU A 372 -13.59 58.33 -6.30
N ASN A 373 -12.46 58.06 -6.97
CA ASN A 373 -11.49 59.09 -7.37
C ASN A 373 -12.05 60.07 -8.40
N ILE A 374 -12.87 59.62 -9.36
CA ILE A 374 -13.54 60.55 -10.29
C ILE A 374 -14.45 61.49 -9.52
N LEU A 375 -15.26 60.95 -8.60
CA LEU A 375 -16.20 61.75 -7.83
C LEU A 375 -15.48 62.75 -6.91
N SER A 376 -14.33 62.38 -6.33
CA SER A 376 -13.55 63.27 -5.46
C SER A 376 -12.80 64.38 -6.21
N ASN A 377 -12.39 64.16 -7.47
CA ASN A 377 -11.66 65.15 -8.26
C ASN A 377 -12.55 66.08 -9.10
N LEU A 378 -13.86 65.86 -9.15
CA LEU A 378 -14.78 66.82 -9.77
C LEU A 378 -14.72 68.15 -9.01
N SER A 379 -14.43 69.25 -9.70
CA SER A 379 -14.49 70.60 -9.11
C SER A 379 -15.91 70.96 -8.69
N ALA A 380 -16.92 70.43 -9.37
CA ALA A 380 -18.32 70.57 -9.01
C ALA A 380 -18.63 69.84 -7.70
N GLY A 381 -19.44 70.46 -6.85
CA GLY A 381 -20.06 69.79 -5.72
C GLY A 381 -21.16 68.84 -6.20
N VAL A 382 -21.13 67.58 -5.76
CA VAL A 382 -22.15 66.56 -6.06
C VAL A 382 -22.77 66.07 -4.76
N LEU A 383 -24.09 66.14 -4.66
CA LEU A 383 -24.90 65.66 -3.53
C LEU A 383 -25.89 64.62 -4.02
N VAL A 384 -26.05 63.55 -3.25
CA VAL A 384 -27.07 62.52 -3.47
C VAL A 384 -28.06 62.60 -2.33
N LEU A 385 -29.34 62.81 -2.65
CA LEU A 385 -30.43 62.87 -1.68
C LEU A 385 -31.40 61.70 -1.83
N ASP A 386 -31.97 61.27 -0.72
CA ASP A 386 -33.06 60.29 -0.69
C ASP A 386 -34.43 60.93 -1.05
N PRO A 387 -35.52 60.13 -1.17
CA PRO A 387 -36.86 60.64 -1.49
C PRO A 387 -37.45 61.61 -0.44
N HIS A 388 -36.81 61.76 0.72
CA HIS A 388 -37.23 62.64 1.82
C HIS A 388 -36.23 63.80 2.01
N LEU A 389 -35.36 64.02 1.02
CA LEU A 389 -34.33 65.05 0.99
C LEU A 389 -33.28 64.93 2.11
N HIS A 390 -32.99 63.71 2.58
CA HIS A 390 -31.83 63.44 3.44
C HIS A 390 -30.58 63.25 2.60
N LEU A 391 -29.45 63.75 3.12
CA LEU A 391 -28.15 63.57 2.49
C LEU A 391 -27.67 62.12 2.60
N LYS A 392 -27.55 61.43 1.47
CA LYS A 392 -27.01 60.07 1.39
C LYS A 392 -25.51 60.05 1.17
N SER A 393 -25.02 60.92 0.29
CA SER A 393 -23.59 61.11 0.07
C SER A 393 -23.29 62.49 -0.51
N ALA A 394 -22.09 62.99 -0.24
CA ALA A 394 -21.54 64.21 -0.80
C ALA A 394 -20.12 63.96 -1.27
N ASN A 395 -19.74 64.48 -2.44
CA ASN A 395 -18.34 64.44 -2.86
C ASN A 395 -17.48 65.43 -2.07
N PHE A 396 -16.15 65.28 -2.17
CA PHE A 396 -15.19 66.13 -1.46
C PHE A 396 -15.40 67.63 -1.75
N SER A 397 -15.59 68.00 -3.02
CA SER A 397 -15.83 69.39 -3.42
C SER A 397 -17.10 69.96 -2.81
N ALA A 398 -18.18 69.19 -2.70
CA ALA A 398 -19.40 69.64 -2.03
C ALA A 398 -19.18 69.87 -0.53
N GLN A 399 -18.45 68.97 0.13
CA GLN A 399 -18.08 69.14 1.54
C GLN A 399 -17.22 70.39 1.75
N GLN A 400 -16.27 70.66 0.85
CA GLN A 400 -15.39 71.83 0.93
C GLN A 400 -16.12 73.15 0.60
N MET A 401 -17.01 73.13 -0.40
CA MET A 401 -17.73 74.32 -0.87
C MET A 401 -18.87 74.72 0.06
N LEU A 402 -19.55 73.77 0.70
CA LEU A 402 -20.72 74.03 1.56
C LEU A 402 -20.48 73.70 3.04
N GLY A 403 -19.32 73.16 3.42
CA GLY A 403 -18.98 72.86 4.82
C GLY A 403 -19.77 71.68 5.41
N LEU A 404 -20.12 70.68 4.61
CA LEU A 404 -21.12 69.65 4.95
C LEU A 404 -20.64 68.52 5.88
N ALA A 405 -19.52 68.70 6.57
CA ALA A 405 -18.95 67.67 7.44
C ALA A 405 -19.91 67.33 8.59
N GLY A 406 -20.35 66.07 8.68
CA GLY A 406 -21.25 65.60 9.75
C GLY A 406 -22.75 65.84 9.52
N LEU A 407 -23.15 66.19 8.28
CA LEU A 407 -24.56 66.36 7.89
C LEU A 407 -25.15 65.15 7.13
N GLU A 408 -24.44 64.02 7.09
CA GLU A 408 -24.93 62.77 6.49
C GLU A 408 -26.15 62.22 7.25
N GLY A 409 -27.20 61.84 6.51
CA GLY A 409 -28.47 61.37 7.06
C GLY A 409 -29.40 62.45 7.59
N ILE A 410 -29.03 63.73 7.49
CA ILE A 410 -29.82 64.88 7.95
C ILE A 410 -30.60 65.48 6.77
N THR A 411 -31.84 65.91 7.00
CA THR A 411 -32.68 66.54 5.96
C THR A 411 -32.25 67.97 5.67
N LEU A 412 -32.46 68.47 4.44
CA LEU A 412 -32.12 69.84 4.03
C LEU A 412 -32.71 70.92 4.97
N LYS A 413 -33.91 70.71 5.51
CA LYS A 413 -34.53 71.63 6.50
C LYS A 413 -33.70 71.78 7.77
N GLU A 414 -33.11 70.68 8.22
CA GLU A 414 -32.34 70.61 9.46
C GLU A 414 -30.95 71.22 9.32
N TRP A 415 -30.45 71.37 8.08
CA TRP A 415 -29.18 72.05 7.81
C TRP A 415 -29.23 73.51 8.25
N GLY A 416 -30.36 74.21 8.04
CA GLY A 416 -30.51 75.62 8.37
C GLY A 416 -30.45 75.90 9.87
N TYR A 417 -30.86 74.93 10.70
CA TYR A 417 -30.75 75.01 12.16
C TYR A 417 -29.32 74.80 12.66
N ARG A 418 -28.54 73.93 12.00
CA ARG A 418 -27.15 73.64 12.39
C ARG A 418 -26.15 74.61 11.78
N MET A 419 -26.44 75.13 10.60
CA MET A 419 -25.60 76.04 9.82
C MET A 419 -26.45 77.16 9.22
N PRO A 420 -26.72 78.24 9.99
CA PRO A 420 -27.54 79.36 9.53
C PRO A 420 -27.03 80.06 8.26
N LEU A 421 -25.72 79.94 7.98
CA LEU A 421 -25.08 80.49 6.76
C LEU A 421 -25.59 79.85 5.47
N LEU A 422 -26.15 78.63 5.54
CA LEU A 422 -26.69 77.91 4.38
C LEU A 422 -28.17 78.21 4.12
N LEU A 423 -28.86 79.00 4.97
CA LEU A 423 -30.28 79.32 4.81
C LEU A 423 -30.65 79.83 3.40
N PRO A 424 -29.89 80.75 2.75
CA PRO A 424 -30.21 81.21 1.40
C PRO A 424 -30.19 80.09 0.35
N ILE A 425 -29.28 79.13 0.51
CA ILE A 425 -29.18 77.95 -0.37
C ILE A 425 -30.34 77.01 -0.08
N ILE A 426 -30.65 76.75 1.18
CA ILE A 426 -31.73 75.83 1.58
C ILE A 426 -33.08 76.35 1.06
N ASP A 427 -33.37 77.63 1.24
CA ASP A 427 -34.61 78.25 0.75
C ASP A 427 -34.72 78.14 -0.78
N PHE A 428 -33.59 78.34 -1.49
CA PHE A 428 -33.53 78.16 -2.93
C PHE A 428 -33.77 76.69 -3.33
N LEU A 429 -33.12 75.73 -2.66
CA LEU A 429 -33.28 74.31 -2.93
C LEU A 429 -34.72 73.85 -2.68
N GLU A 430 -35.32 74.23 -1.54
CA GLU A 430 -36.71 73.88 -1.22
C GLU A 430 -37.70 74.41 -2.24
N LYS A 431 -37.55 75.68 -2.63
CA LYS A 431 -38.37 76.29 -3.67
C LYS A 431 -38.22 75.52 -4.98
N SER A 432 -36.98 75.21 -5.37
CA SER A 432 -36.67 74.50 -6.61
C SER A 432 -37.23 73.07 -6.63
N PHE A 433 -37.22 72.36 -5.49
CA PHE A 433 -37.86 71.05 -5.37
C PHE A 433 -39.39 71.12 -5.38
N SER A 434 -39.99 72.22 -4.88
CA SER A 434 -41.44 72.39 -4.82
C SER A 434 -42.08 72.84 -6.16
N ASP A 435 -41.38 73.64 -6.97
CA ASP A 435 -41.86 74.15 -8.27
C ASP A 435 -41.66 73.15 -9.42
N SER A 436 -40.80 72.14 -9.23
CA SER A 436 -40.36 71.25 -10.32
C SER A 436 -41.33 70.09 -10.56
N SER A 437 -42.16 70.21 -11.60
CA SER A 437 -43.08 69.16 -12.05
C SER A 437 -42.50 68.20 -13.09
N ALA A 438 -41.27 68.41 -13.60
CA ALA A 438 -40.68 67.52 -14.62
C ALA A 438 -39.14 67.42 -14.56
N GLN A 439 -38.64 66.21 -14.27
CA GLN A 439 -37.29 65.64 -14.54
C GLN A 439 -35.99 66.35 -14.11
N GLY A 440 -35.99 67.63 -13.79
CA GLY A 440 -34.82 68.35 -13.28
C GLY A 440 -35.03 69.86 -13.22
N TRP A 441 -34.16 70.55 -12.51
CA TRP A 441 -34.18 72.00 -12.36
C TRP A 441 -32.77 72.57 -12.33
N GLU A 442 -32.65 73.84 -12.69
CA GLU A 442 -31.38 74.56 -12.66
C GLU A 442 -31.60 76.00 -12.20
N GLY A 443 -30.64 76.56 -11.47
CA GLY A 443 -30.71 77.94 -10.99
C GLY A 443 -29.53 78.34 -10.12
N ASP A 444 -29.43 79.64 -9.88
CA ASP A 444 -28.31 80.22 -9.13
C ASP A 444 -28.73 80.60 -7.72
N ALA A 445 -27.89 80.26 -6.75
CA ALA A 445 -28.01 80.75 -5.38
C ALA A 445 -26.74 81.51 -4.98
N GLU A 446 -26.93 82.62 -4.29
CA GLU A 446 -25.84 83.41 -3.72
C GLU A 446 -25.88 83.22 -2.20
N TYR A 447 -24.70 83.02 -1.61
CA TYR A 447 -24.58 82.84 -0.17
C TYR A 447 -23.25 83.37 0.35
N ASP A 448 -23.25 83.78 1.61
CA ASP A 448 -22.05 84.24 2.31
C ASP A 448 -21.51 83.11 3.19
N GLY A 449 -20.53 82.38 2.65
CA GLY A 449 -19.84 81.31 3.36
C GLY A 449 -18.66 81.80 4.18
N GLU A 450 -18.01 80.88 4.91
CA GLU A 450 -16.77 81.18 5.64
C GLU A 450 -15.64 81.68 4.74
N GLN A 451 -15.68 81.34 3.46
CA GLN A 451 -14.69 81.75 2.45
C GLN A 451 -15.12 82.97 1.62
N GLY A 452 -16.15 83.70 2.08
CA GLY A 452 -16.66 84.93 1.45
C GLY A 452 -17.92 84.72 0.61
N HIS A 453 -18.34 85.78 -0.08
CA HIS A 453 -19.52 85.80 -0.93
C HIS A 453 -19.31 84.90 -2.16
N ARG A 454 -20.18 83.90 -2.33
CA ARG A 454 -20.13 82.94 -3.44
C ARG A 454 -21.45 82.87 -4.17
N LYS A 455 -21.34 82.72 -5.49
CA LYS A 455 -22.45 82.42 -6.39
C LYS A 455 -22.29 81.01 -6.93
N LEU A 456 -23.24 80.15 -6.57
CA LEU A 456 -23.27 78.75 -6.96
C LEU A 456 -24.38 78.53 -7.99
N HIS A 457 -24.05 77.88 -9.10
CA HIS A 457 -25.02 77.40 -10.07
C HIS A 457 -25.39 75.96 -9.72
N PHE A 458 -26.65 75.68 -9.41
CA PHE A 458 -27.15 74.37 -9.03
C PHE A 458 -27.94 73.73 -10.17
N LYS A 459 -27.81 72.40 -10.30
CA LYS A 459 -28.61 71.57 -11.17
C LYS A 459 -29.07 70.32 -10.43
N GLY A 460 -30.38 70.20 -10.22
CA GLY A 460 -31.02 69.02 -9.65
C GLY A 460 -31.54 68.10 -10.74
N SER A 461 -31.28 66.80 -10.62
CA SER A 461 -31.79 65.77 -11.53
C SER A 461 -32.30 64.56 -10.77
N ARG A 462 -33.38 63.95 -11.26
CA ARG A 462 -33.97 62.77 -10.62
C ARG A 462 -33.28 61.49 -11.09
N LEU A 463 -32.95 60.59 -10.16
CA LEU A 463 -32.38 59.28 -10.50
C LEU A 463 -33.48 58.28 -10.90
N PRO A 464 -33.20 57.34 -11.83
CA PRO A 464 -34.11 56.24 -12.14
C PRO A 464 -34.42 55.39 -10.89
N GLU A 465 -35.67 54.93 -10.76
CA GLU A 465 -36.11 54.13 -9.60
C GLU A 465 -35.25 52.86 -9.40
N GLY A 466 -34.88 52.58 -8.14
CA GLY A 466 -34.19 51.33 -7.74
C GLY A 466 -32.86 51.49 -6.99
N LEU A 467 -32.29 52.70 -6.90
CA LEU A 467 -30.98 52.97 -6.27
C LEU A 467 -31.06 53.50 -4.82
N GLY A 468 -32.27 53.62 -4.25
CA GLY A 468 -32.49 54.15 -2.90
C GLY A 468 -31.99 55.59 -2.73
N ALA A 469 -31.92 56.35 -3.81
CA ALA A 469 -31.62 57.77 -3.90
C ALA A 469 -32.54 58.32 -5.00
N ASP A 470 -33.16 59.47 -4.77
CA ASP A 470 -34.18 60.03 -5.69
C ASP A 470 -33.61 61.23 -6.45
N TRP A 471 -32.64 61.96 -5.87
CA TRP A 471 -32.08 63.17 -6.47
C TRP A 471 -30.56 63.21 -6.43
N VAL A 472 -29.96 63.63 -7.55
CA VAL A 472 -28.56 64.08 -7.61
C VAL A 472 -28.55 65.56 -7.92
N LEU A 473 -27.89 66.32 -7.05
CA LEU A 473 -27.60 67.74 -7.26
C LEU A 473 -26.14 67.89 -7.61
N VAL A 474 -25.88 68.64 -8.67
CA VAL A 474 -24.55 69.07 -9.06
C VAL A 474 -24.52 70.58 -8.97
N PHE A 475 -23.47 71.16 -8.39
CA PHE A 475 -23.32 72.61 -8.32
C PHE A 475 -21.89 73.08 -8.54
N ASP A 476 -21.76 74.21 -9.22
CA ASP A 476 -20.48 74.82 -9.58
C ASP A 476 -20.36 76.22 -8.98
N ASP A 477 -19.16 76.56 -8.49
CA ASP A 477 -18.83 77.92 -8.06
C ASP A 477 -18.51 78.79 -9.29
N ILE A 478 -19.48 79.63 -9.67
CA ILE A 478 -19.39 80.53 -10.82
C ILE A 478 -18.95 81.94 -10.41
N THR A 479 -18.57 82.16 -9.15
CA THR A 479 -18.22 83.50 -8.61
C THR A 479 -17.15 84.19 -9.45
N GLN A 480 -16.05 83.49 -9.72
CA GLN A 480 -14.95 84.06 -10.52
C GLN A 480 -15.34 84.28 -11.97
N MET A 481 -16.14 83.39 -12.56
CA MET A 481 -16.61 83.52 -13.94
C MET A 481 -17.52 84.75 -14.09
N VAL A 482 -18.48 84.92 -13.18
CA VAL A 482 -19.38 86.08 -13.19
C VAL A 482 -18.63 87.38 -12.90
N GLN A 483 -17.65 87.37 -11.99
CA GLN A 483 -16.78 88.53 -11.74
C GLN A 483 -15.93 88.87 -12.97
N ALA A 484 -15.31 87.88 -13.62
CA ALA A 484 -14.52 88.08 -14.82
C ALA A 484 -15.37 88.64 -15.97
N GLN A 485 -16.58 88.13 -16.17
CA GLN A 485 -17.51 88.64 -17.16
C GLN A 485 -17.91 90.09 -16.86
N ARG A 486 -18.14 90.44 -15.59
CA ARG A 486 -18.35 91.83 -15.16
C ARG A 486 -17.14 92.71 -15.44
N TYR A 487 -15.92 92.28 -15.09
CA TYR A 487 -14.71 93.07 -15.35
C TYR A 487 -14.43 93.27 -16.85
N ALA A 488 -14.69 92.26 -17.68
CA ALA A 488 -14.56 92.37 -19.13
C ALA A 488 -15.53 93.41 -19.70
N ALA A 489 -16.80 93.35 -19.28
CA ALA A 489 -17.81 94.33 -19.68
C ALA A 489 -17.43 95.76 -19.20
N TRP A 490 -16.93 95.90 -17.98
CA TRP A 490 -16.43 97.18 -17.47
C TRP A 490 -15.18 97.68 -18.21
N GLY A 491 -14.27 96.79 -18.61
CA GLY A 491 -13.10 97.14 -19.40
C GLY A 491 -13.45 97.64 -20.81
N GLU A 492 -14.48 97.06 -21.42
CA GLU A 492 -15.03 97.54 -22.69
C GLU A 492 -15.65 98.93 -22.55
N VAL A 493 -16.48 99.13 -21.51
CA VAL A 493 -17.08 100.44 -21.19
C VAL A 493 -16.00 101.49 -20.92
N ALA A 494 -14.98 101.15 -20.14
CA ALA A 494 -13.88 102.06 -19.82
C ALA A 494 -13.06 102.44 -21.07
N ARG A 495 -12.76 101.48 -21.95
CA ARG A 495 -12.06 101.75 -23.22
C ARG A 495 -12.87 102.68 -24.13
N ARG A 496 -14.20 102.47 -24.18
CA ARG A 496 -15.10 103.34 -24.94
C ARG A 496 -15.14 104.76 -24.37
N LEU A 497 -15.22 104.90 -23.04
CA LEU A 497 -15.17 106.19 -22.36
C LEU A 497 -13.86 106.94 -22.64
N ALA A 498 -12.73 106.23 -22.59
CA ALA A 498 -11.42 106.82 -22.88
C ALA A 498 -11.32 107.37 -24.30
N HIS A 499 -11.86 106.65 -25.30
CA HIS A 499 -11.92 107.15 -26.67
C HIS A 499 -12.82 108.38 -26.80
N GLU A 500 -13.98 108.41 -26.13
CA GLU A 500 -14.90 109.54 -26.19
C GLU A 500 -14.38 110.79 -25.45
N ILE A 501 -13.53 110.63 -24.43
CA ILE A 501 -12.84 111.74 -23.74
C ILE A 501 -11.65 112.26 -24.56
N LYS A 502 -10.90 111.38 -25.23
CA LYS A 502 -9.73 111.78 -26.04
C LYS A 502 -10.13 112.59 -27.29
N ASN A 503 -11.31 112.31 -27.84
CA ASN A 503 -11.85 112.99 -29.02
C ASN A 503 -12.01 114.52 -28.88
N PRO A 504 -12.58 115.08 -27.79
CA PRO A 504 -12.61 116.52 -27.55
C PRO A 504 -11.29 117.08 -27.04
N LEU A 505 -10.46 116.32 -26.31
CA LEU A 505 -9.18 116.82 -25.77
C LEU A 505 -8.09 116.99 -26.83
N THR A 506 -7.98 116.09 -27.82
CA THR A 506 -6.91 116.13 -28.82
C THR A 506 -6.96 117.41 -29.68
N PRO A 507 -8.12 117.86 -30.18
CA PRO A 507 -8.22 119.15 -30.88
C PRO A 507 -7.93 120.35 -29.97
N ILE A 508 -8.26 120.27 -28.67
CA ILE A 508 -7.95 121.34 -27.69
C ILE A 508 -6.43 121.45 -27.48
N GLN A 509 -5.74 120.31 -27.34
CA GLN A 509 -4.28 120.24 -27.25
C GLN A 509 -3.61 120.80 -28.52
N LEU A 510 -4.03 120.33 -29.71
CA LEU A 510 -3.50 120.81 -31.00
C LEU A 510 -3.79 122.29 -31.24
N ALA A 511 -4.96 122.78 -30.82
CA ALA A 511 -5.29 124.19 -30.89
C ALA A 511 -4.37 125.02 -29.98
N ALA A 512 -4.07 124.55 -28.77
CA ALA A 512 -3.12 125.18 -27.86
C ALA A 512 -1.69 125.19 -28.44
N GLU A 513 -1.21 124.07 -28.98
CA GLU A 513 0.10 123.98 -29.66
C GLU A 513 0.20 124.93 -30.87
N ARG A 514 -0.84 124.97 -31.71
CA ARG A 514 -0.89 125.88 -32.86
C ARG A 514 -0.92 127.34 -32.45
N LEU A 515 -1.62 127.67 -31.35
CA LEU A 515 -1.62 129.02 -30.79
C LEU A 515 -0.22 129.41 -30.31
N GLU A 516 0.47 128.53 -29.59
CA GLU A 516 1.87 128.74 -29.15
C GLU A 516 2.78 128.98 -30.37
N HIS A 517 2.85 128.04 -31.30
CA HIS A 517 3.78 128.08 -32.44
C HIS A 517 3.57 129.31 -33.34
N ARG A 518 2.32 129.78 -33.52
CA ARG A 518 2.05 130.90 -34.44
C ARG A 518 2.29 132.26 -33.81
N LEU A 519 2.12 132.38 -32.49
CA LEU A 519 2.14 133.67 -31.81
C LEU A 519 3.44 133.92 -31.03
N GLN A 520 4.20 132.89 -30.67
CA GLN A 520 5.43 133.02 -29.86
C GLN A 520 6.44 134.00 -30.48
N ASP A 521 6.67 133.95 -31.79
CA ASP A 521 7.65 134.81 -32.48
C ASP A 521 7.14 136.24 -32.77
N ARG A 522 5.90 136.55 -32.39
CA ARG A 522 5.24 137.85 -32.66
C ARG A 522 4.90 138.65 -31.40
N LEU A 523 5.18 138.10 -30.22
CA LEU A 523 4.82 138.67 -28.93
C LEU A 523 6.06 139.26 -28.24
N SER A 524 5.83 140.21 -27.31
CA SER A 524 6.89 140.71 -26.42
C SER A 524 7.38 139.58 -25.49
N GLU A 525 8.62 139.64 -24.98
CA GLU A 525 9.20 138.55 -24.18
C GLU A 525 8.30 138.09 -23.02
N GLY A 526 7.66 139.02 -22.32
CA GLY A 526 6.75 138.71 -21.21
C GLY A 526 5.44 138.00 -21.63
N ASP A 527 4.87 138.37 -22.77
CA ASP A 527 3.63 137.78 -23.26
C ASP A 527 3.85 136.39 -23.89
N ALA A 528 5.00 136.20 -24.56
CA ALA A 528 5.39 134.92 -25.13
C ALA A 528 5.59 133.84 -24.04
N GLU A 529 6.16 134.22 -22.89
CA GLU A 529 6.35 133.31 -21.75
C GLU A 529 5.02 132.93 -21.09
N LEU A 530 4.06 133.86 -21.00
CA LEU A 530 2.71 133.57 -20.50
C LEU A 530 1.92 132.63 -21.41
N LEU A 531 1.98 132.86 -22.73
CA LEU A 531 1.36 131.99 -23.73
C LEU A 531 1.91 130.56 -23.60
N LYS A 532 3.24 130.43 -23.61
CA LYS A 532 3.96 129.16 -23.48
C LYS A 532 3.62 128.42 -22.19
N ARG A 533 3.50 129.13 -21.07
CA ARG A 533 3.09 128.52 -19.80
C ARG A 533 1.65 128.02 -19.83
N SER A 534 0.74 128.76 -20.46
CA SER A 534 -0.69 128.44 -20.51
C SER A 534 -0.98 127.27 -21.46
N THR A 535 -0.40 127.28 -22.66
CA THR A 535 -0.53 126.19 -23.64
C THR A 535 0.10 124.91 -23.12
N ARG A 536 1.27 125.00 -22.49
CA ARG A 536 1.94 123.83 -21.88
C ARG A 536 1.20 123.25 -20.69
N THR A 537 0.47 124.08 -19.93
CA THR A 537 -0.43 123.57 -18.87
C THR A 537 -1.59 122.78 -19.46
N ILE A 538 -2.18 123.23 -20.57
CA ILE A 538 -3.26 122.51 -21.26
C ILE A 538 -2.73 121.18 -21.84
N ILE A 539 -1.58 121.21 -22.52
CA ILE A 539 -0.94 120.02 -23.11
C ILE A 539 -0.64 118.97 -22.02
N ASN A 540 -0.02 119.40 -20.92
CA ASN A 540 0.33 118.50 -19.81
C ASN A 540 -0.89 117.92 -19.06
N GLN A 541 -2.06 118.57 -19.12
CA GLN A 541 -3.27 118.08 -18.46
C GLN A 541 -4.11 117.16 -19.37
N VAL A 542 -3.81 117.15 -20.67
CA VAL A 542 -4.46 116.32 -21.69
C VAL A 542 -3.75 114.97 -21.85
N ASP A 543 -2.42 114.96 -21.77
CA ASP A 543 -1.59 113.76 -21.73
C ASP A 543 -1.74 113.00 -20.39
#